data_AF-A0A4Q9MZ66-F1
#
_entry.id   AF-A0A4Q9MZ66-F1
#
_cell.length_a   1.000
_cell.length_b   1.000
_cell.length_c   1.000
_cell.angle_alpha   90.00
_cell.angle_beta   90.00
_cell.angle_gamma   90.00
#
_symmetry.space_group_name_H-M   'P 1'
#
loop_
_entity.id
_entity.type
_entity.pdbx_description
1 polymer ?
#
loop_
_entity_poly.entity_id
_entity_poly.type
_entity_poly.pdbx_seq_one_letter_code
_entity_poly.pdbx_strand_id
1 'polypeptide(L)'
;MLILSIVEHLPSKCTLAHRVCFQCREPGHESKACPKRFQDRTCGGCGQKGHISNVCTSRESWICKNCEEWGHGHWECTKPQGYRRLRCQWCLRLGHSTFECVNEPILVRRIGCV
;
A
#
# COMPACT_ATOMS: atom_id res chain seq x y z
N MET A 1 -11.99 0.74 47.73
CA MET A 1 -11.72 0.22 46.38
C MET A 1 -12.39 1.15 45.39
N LEU A 2 -11.63 1.57 44.37
CA LEU A 2 -11.92 2.70 43.47
C LEU A 2 -13.24 2.55 42.71
N ILE A 3 -14.14 3.52 42.87
CA ILE A 3 -15.31 3.67 42.01
C ILE A 3 -14.81 4.29 40.71
N LEU A 4 -14.69 3.47 39.67
CA LEU A 4 -14.40 3.87 38.30
C LEU A 4 -15.53 4.77 37.81
N SER A 5 -15.33 6.09 37.88
CA SER A 5 -16.17 7.10 37.25
C SER A 5 -16.07 6.95 35.72
N ILE A 6 -16.91 6.10 35.14
CA ILE A 6 -17.14 6.07 33.70
C ILE A 6 -17.95 7.32 33.37
N VAL A 7 -17.25 8.41 33.06
CA VAL A 7 -17.88 9.60 32.47
C VAL A 7 -18.35 9.19 31.08
N GLU A 8 -19.62 8.86 30.94
CA GLU A 8 -20.27 8.72 29.63
C GLU A 8 -20.22 10.08 28.94
N HIS A 9 -19.29 10.22 28.00
CA HIS A 9 -19.12 11.41 27.19
C HIS A 9 -20.27 11.50 26.16
N LEU A 10 -21.36 12.17 26.54
CA LEU A 10 -22.52 12.36 25.68
C LEU A 10 -22.23 13.43 24.60
N PRO A 11 -22.18 13.09 23.30
CA PRO A 11 -21.73 14.00 22.23
C PRO A 11 -22.51 15.32 22.15
N SER A 12 -23.77 15.30 22.59
CA SER A 12 -24.71 16.41 22.54
C SER A 12 -24.59 17.41 23.70
N LYS A 13 -23.78 17.13 24.73
CA LYS A 13 -23.55 18.03 25.88
C LYS A 13 -22.06 18.35 26.13
N CYS A 14 -21.19 18.08 25.16
CA CYS A 14 -19.78 18.40 25.24
C CYS A 14 -19.54 19.91 25.10
N THR A 15 -19.35 20.58 26.23
CA THR A 15 -19.00 22.01 26.32
C THR A 15 -17.50 22.28 26.16
N LEU A 16 -16.68 21.24 25.92
CA LEU A 16 -15.30 21.40 25.48
C LEU A 16 -15.31 22.04 24.08
N ALA A 17 -15.34 23.37 24.05
CA ALA A 17 -15.29 24.21 22.87
C ALA A 17 -13.95 24.14 22.10
N HIS A 18 -13.14 23.12 22.34
CA HIS A 18 -11.87 22.92 21.66
C HIS A 18 -11.93 21.63 20.86
N ARG A 19 -12.32 21.75 19.58
CA ARG A 19 -12.06 20.69 18.61
C ARG A 19 -10.55 20.47 18.58
N VAL A 20 -10.12 19.35 19.15
CA VAL A 20 -8.75 18.88 19.05
C VAL A 20 -8.56 18.19 17.71
N CYS A 21 -7.40 18.36 17.10
CA CYS A 21 -7.06 17.70 15.85
C CYS A 21 -7.06 16.18 16.04
N PHE A 22 -7.74 15.44 15.17
CA PHE A 22 -7.77 13.97 15.24
C PHE A 22 -6.42 13.33 14.91
N GLN A 23 -5.49 14.07 14.30
CA GLN A 23 -4.19 13.55 13.90
C GLN A 23 -3.14 13.73 15.00
N CYS A 24 -3.03 14.92 15.61
CA CYS A 24 -2.00 15.21 16.62
C CYS A 24 -2.54 15.49 18.03
N ARG A 25 -3.87 15.45 18.23
CA ARG A 25 -4.56 15.71 19.50
C ARG A 25 -4.31 17.12 20.09
N GLU A 26 -3.70 18.02 19.33
CA GLU A 26 -3.53 19.42 19.70
C GLU A 26 -4.74 20.25 19.21
N PRO A 27 -5.20 21.24 19.97
CA PRO A 27 -6.28 22.11 19.54
C PRO A 27 -5.79 23.26 18.63
N GLY A 28 -6.73 24.05 18.11
CA GLY A 28 -6.44 25.27 17.33
C GLY A 28 -6.35 25.06 15.82
N HIS A 29 -6.54 23.82 15.33
CA HIS A 29 -6.60 23.52 13.91
C HIS A 29 -7.47 22.29 13.62
N GLU A 30 -8.00 22.21 12.40
CA GLU A 30 -8.69 21.01 11.92
C GLU A 30 -7.69 19.99 11.37
N SER A 31 -8.04 18.70 11.36
CA SER A 31 -7.15 17.63 10.87
C SER A 31 -6.61 17.83 9.45
N LYS A 32 -7.34 18.59 8.61
CA LYS A 32 -6.90 18.95 7.25
C LYS A 32 -5.74 19.96 7.26
N ALA A 33 -5.74 20.88 8.21
CA ALA A 33 -4.74 21.94 8.40
C ALA A 33 -3.69 21.56 9.46
N CYS A 34 -3.62 20.29 9.85
CA CYS A 34 -2.67 19.85 10.86
C CYS A 34 -1.21 19.97 10.35
N PRO A 35 -0.33 20.70 11.05
CA PRO A 35 1.07 20.82 10.63
C PRO A 35 1.80 19.48 10.72
N LYS A 36 1.38 18.60 11.65
CA LYS A 36 1.94 17.26 11.87
C LYS A 36 1.19 16.15 11.12
N ARG A 37 0.35 16.50 10.13
CA ARG A 37 -0.58 15.56 9.49
C ARG A 37 0.09 14.28 8.95
N PHE A 38 1.31 14.40 8.43
CA PHE A 38 2.03 13.30 7.81
C PHE A 38 3.21 12.78 8.62
N GLN A 39 3.46 13.32 9.81
CA GLN A 39 4.65 13.00 10.60
C GLN A 39 4.77 11.50 10.91
N ASP A 40 3.66 10.87 11.32
CA ASP A 40 3.60 9.42 11.58
C ASP A 40 3.18 8.58 10.37
N ARG A 41 2.92 9.21 9.21
CA ARG A 41 2.51 8.50 7.99
C ARG A 41 3.74 7.96 7.29
N THR A 42 3.75 6.65 7.06
CA THR A 42 4.74 5.97 6.24
C THR A 42 4.32 6.01 4.77
N CYS A 43 5.23 6.42 3.90
CA CYS A 43 5.05 6.37 2.46
C CYS A 43 4.94 4.93 1.99
N GLY A 44 3.88 4.59 1.23
CA GLY A 44 3.64 3.24 0.75
C GLY A 44 4.57 2.78 -0.37
N GLY A 45 5.35 3.70 -0.95
CA GLY A 45 6.30 3.43 -2.03
C GLY A 45 7.74 3.29 -1.52
N CYS A 46 8.28 4.32 -0.85
CA CYS A 46 9.67 4.32 -0.35
C CYS A 46 9.83 3.88 1.12
N GLY A 47 8.74 3.71 1.88
CA GLY A 47 8.78 3.26 3.27
C GLY A 47 9.24 4.30 4.30
N GLN A 48 9.55 5.53 3.90
CA GLN A 48 9.94 6.60 4.81
C GLN A 48 8.74 7.30 5.45
N LYS A 49 8.91 7.80 6.68
CA LYS A 49 7.88 8.56 7.40
C LYS A 49 7.89 10.04 7.01
N GLY A 50 6.87 10.78 7.43
CA GLY A 50 6.80 12.24 7.25
C GLY A 50 6.08 12.69 5.98
N HIS A 51 5.72 11.76 5.09
CA HIS A 51 5.06 12.07 3.84
C HIS A 51 4.19 10.90 3.34
N ILE A 52 3.39 11.16 2.30
CA ILE A 52 2.56 10.15 1.62
C ILE A 52 3.06 9.92 0.20
N SER A 53 2.65 8.80 -0.40
CA SER A 53 3.05 8.39 -1.75
C SER A 53 2.90 9.49 -2.81
N ASN A 54 1.85 10.31 -2.73
CA ASN A 54 1.57 11.35 -3.73
C ASN A 54 2.64 12.46 -3.76
N VAL A 55 3.25 12.77 -2.61
CA VAL A 55 4.27 13.84 -2.46
C VAL A 55 5.67 13.26 -2.20
N CYS A 56 5.87 11.98 -2.46
CA CYS A 56 7.17 11.34 -2.32
C CYS A 56 8.13 11.85 -3.39
N THR A 57 9.30 12.31 -2.97
CA THR A 57 10.37 12.76 -3.87
C THR A 57 11.22 11.61 -4.41
N SER A 58 11.34 10.52 -3.65
CA SER A 58 12.11 9.32 -4.04
C SER A 58 11.23 8.32 -4.77
N ARG A 59 10.68 8.69 -5.94
CA ARG A 59 9.87 7.74 -6.73
C ARG A 59 10.71 6.69 -7.45
N GLU A 60 11.96 7.01 -7.80
CA GLU A 60 12.85 6.05 -8.44
C GLU A 60 13.17 4.83 -7.55
N SER A 61 13.08 4.97 -6.22
CA SER A 61 13.34 3.89 -5.27
C SER A 61 12.13 3.00 -4.98
N TRP A 62 10.99 3.24 -5.62
CA TRP A 62 9.79 2.45 -5.38
C TRP A 62 9.91 1.06 -6.00
N ILE A 63 9.55 0.03 -5.24
CA ILE A 63 9.43 -1.33 -5.76
C ILE A 63 7.96 -1.63 -6.03
N CYS A 64 7.64 -2.00 -7.26
CA CYS A 64 6.30 -2.36 -7.66
C CYS A 64 5.87 -3.68 -6.99
N LYS A 65 4.77 -3.66 -6.23
CA LYS A 65 4.26 -4.86 -5.51
C LYS A 65 3.68 -5.95 -6.44
N ASN A 66 3.50 -5.64 -7.73
CA ASN A 66 2.98 -6.57 -8.73
C ASN A 66 4.10 -7.34 -9.45
N CYS A 67 5.11 -6.62 -9.93
CA CYS A 67 6.20 -7.16 -10.76
C CYS A 67 7.61 -7.09 -10.14
N GLU A 68 7.75 -6.47 -8.97
CA GLU A 68 9.02 -6.34 -8.22
C GLU A 68 10.10 -5.50 -8.93
N GLU A 69 9.74 -4.78 -9.98
CA GLU A 69 10.62 -3.81 -10.65
C GLU A 69 10.60 -2.45 -9.96
N TRP A 70 11.68 -1.70 -10.15
CA TRP A 70 11.91 -0.40 -9.53
C TRP A 70 11.27 0.73 -10.35
N GLY A 71 11.10 1.89 -9.71
CA GLY A 71 10.78 3.16 -10.35
C GLY A 71 9.29 3.44 -10.62
N HIS A 72 8.38 2.53 -10.26
CA HIS A 72 6.95 2.76 -10.44
C HIS A 72 6.08 2.12 -9.35
N GLY A 73 4.87 2.65 -9.15
CA GLY A 73 3.87 2.07 -8.27
C GLY A 73 3.08 0.95 -8.93
N HIS A 74 2.42 0.08 -8.15
CA HIS A 74 1.63 -1.03 -8.73
C HIS A 74 0.46 -0.56 -9.62
N TRP A 75 0.01 0.68 -9.48
CA TRP A 75 -1.05 1.30 -10.26
C TRP A 75 -0.61 1.69 -11.68
N GLU A 76 0.70 1.90 -11.86
CA GLU A 76 1.33 2.27 -13.13
C GLU A 76 1.94 1.03 -13.83
N CYS A 77 1.83 -0.13 -13.19
CA CYS A 77 2.39 -1.37 -13.71
C CYS A 77 1.64 -1.81 -14.96
N THR A 78 2.36 -1.96 -16.08
CA THR A 78 1.80 -2.43 -17.36
C THR A 78 1.60 -3.94 -17.40
N LYS A 79 2.19 -4.68 -16.46
CA LYS A 79 2.12 -6.13 -16.36
C LYS A 79 0.78 -6.57 -15.74
N PRO A 80 0.26 -7.76 -16.11
CA PRO A 80 -0.99 -8.26 -15.56
C PRO A 80 -0.95 -8.40 -14.04
N GLN A 81 -2.12 -8.33 -13.38
CA GLN A 81 -2.22 -8.48 -11.94
C GLN A 81 -1.69 -9.86 -11.49
N GLY A 82 -0.90 -9.88 -10.43
CA GLY A 82 -0.29 -11.10 -9.93
C GLY A 82 0.89 -11.56 -10.78
N TYR A 83 1.52 -10.68 -11.57
CA TYR A 83 2.64 -11.01 -12.47
C TYR A 83 3.72 -11.86 -11.80
N ARG A 84 4.14 -11.51 -10.59
CA ARG A 84 5.11 -12.30 -9.79
C ARG A 84 4.71 -13.77 -9.54
N ARG A 85 3.42 -14.10 -9.56
CA ARG A 85 2.88 -15.46 -9.39
C ARG A 85 2.41 -16.09 -10.70
N LEU A 86 2.45 -15.33 -11.81
CA LEU A 86 2.09 -15.81 -13.13
C LEU A 86 3.03 -16.94 -13.51
N ARG A 87 2.49 -18.15 -13.70
CA ARG A 87 3.25 -19.32 -14.11
C ARG A 87 3.19 -19.46 -15.62
N CYS A 88 4.34 -19.44 -16.27
CA CYS A 88 4.46 -19.71 -17.69
C CYS A 88 4.04 -21.17 -17.96
N GLN A 89 3.08 -21.38 -18.86
CA GLN A 89 2.62 -22.74 -19.20
C GLN A 89 3.65 -23.51 -20.02
N TRP A 90 4.58 -22.81 -20.66
CA TRP A 90 5.58 -23.38 -21.56
C TRP A 90 6.82 -23.89 -20.81
N CYS A 91 7.27 -23.23 -19.74
CA CYS A 91 8.47 -23.62 -18.98
C CYS A 91 8.23 -23.78 -17.47
N LEU A 92 6.99 -23.56 -16.99
CA LEU A 92 6.56 -23.63 -15.59
C LEU A 92 7.22 -22.65 -14.62
N ARG A 93 8.10 -21.77 -15.10
CA ARG A 93 8.70 -20.70 -14.27
C ARG A 93 7.72 -19.55 -14.06
N LEU A 94 7.94 -18.78 -12.99
CA LEU A 94 7.10 -17.64 -12.62
C LEU A 94 7.60 -16.34 -13.25
N GLY A 95 6.77 -15.30 -13.23
CA GLY A 95 7.19 -13.93 -13.51
C GLY A 95 7.34 -13.59 -15.00
N HIS A 96 6.66 -14.30 -15.89
CA HIS A 96 6.52 -13.96 -17.31
C HIS A 96 5.35 -14.73 -17.95
N SER A 97 4.83 -14.19 -19.05
CA SER A 97 3.84 -14.88 -19.88
C SER A 97 4.49 -15.93 -20.80
N THR A 98 3.68 -16.79 -21.44
CA THR A 98 4.18 -17.73 -22.46
C THR A 98 4.81 -17.03 -23.66
N PHE A 99 4.32 -15.84 -24.01
CA PHE A 99 4.83 -15.05 -25.14
C PHE A 99 6.20 -14.43 -24.90
N GLU A 100 6.54 -14.18 -23.64
CA GLU A 100 7.84 -13.62 -23.22
C GLU A 100 8.83 -14.72 -22.80
N CYS A 101 8.49 -15.98 -23.05
CA CYS A 101 9.31 -17.10 -22.61
C CYS A 101 10.54 -17.27 -23.49
N VAL A 102 11.73 -17.13 -22.89
CA VAL A 102 13.03 -17.39 -23.54
C VAL A 102 13.59 -18.78 -23.24
N ASN A 103 12.89 -19.57 -22.41
CA ASN A 103 13.32 -20.91 -22.05
C ASN A 103 12.84 -21.92 -23.09
N GLU A 104 13.62 -22.99 -23.28
CA GLU A 104 13.22 -24.11 -24.12
C GLU A 104 11.90 -24.75 -23.62
N PRO A 105 11.04 -25.24 -24.52
CA PRO A 105 9.85 -25.99 -24.14
C PRO A 105 10.20 -27.16 -23.25
N ILE A 106 9.55 -27.21 -22.08
CA ILE A 106 9.27 -28.54 -21.56
C ILE A 106 8.43 -29.21 -22.63
N LEU A 107 8.97 -30.28 -23.21
CA LEU A 107 8.21 -31.23 -24.03
C LEU A 107 7.09 -31.75 -23.12
N VAL A 108 6.01 -31.00 -23.03
CA VAL A 108 4.79 -31.38 -22.31
C VAL A 108 4.38 -32.67 -22.98
N ARG A 109 4.62 -33.79 -22.27
CA ARG A 109 4.14 -35.11 -22.66
C ARG A 109 2.69 -34.91 -23.08
N ARG A 110 2.42 -35.14 -24.37
CA ARG A 110 1.07 -35.22 -24.91
C ARG A 110 0.27 -36.12 -23.97
N ILE A 111 -0.49 -35.54 -23.06
CA ILE A 111 -1.65 -36.23 -22.52
C ILE A 111 -2.63 -36.16 -23.68
N GLY A 112 -2.84 -37.32 -24.29
CA GLY A 112 -3.53 -37.48 -25.55
C GLY A 112 -4.84 -36.70 -25.59
N CYS A 113 -4.99 -35.91 -26.63
CA CYS A 113 -6.33 -35.71 -27.17
C CYS A 113 -6.74 -37.05 -27.78
N VAL A 114 -7.81 -37.61 -27.23
CA VAL A 114 -8.57 -38.75 -27.76
C VAL A 114 -9.23 -38.33 -29.07
#